data_AF-A0A3C1PI71-F1
#
_entry.id   AF-A0A3C1PI71-F1
#
_cell.length_a   1.000
_cell.length_b   1.000
_cell.length_c   1.000
_cell.angle_alpha   90.00
_cell.angle_beta   90.00
_cell.angle_gamma   90.00
#
_symmetry.space_group_name_H-M   'P 1'
#
loop_
_entity.id
_entity.type
_entity.pdbx_description
1 polymer ?
#
loop_
_entity_poly.entity_id
_entity_poly.type
_entity_poly.pdbx_seq_one_letter_code
_entity_poly.pdbx_strand_id
1 'polypeptide(L)'
;IKKASHQDMRSLVCAQCHVEYYFNTKVPEEGVPYLTFPWDKGTTMEDMEAYYDNIQFSDWTHAISKAPMLKAQHPDYEIFKMGVHSQRGVSCADCHMPYKSEGGQKFTNHKLGSPLNNISGSCQVCHREETDRLVADVYERQDKIKEQRDMLETMLVQAHVEAKAAWDAGATEEAMKPILLAIRKSQWRWDFAAAGHGSSFHAPVEVGRIVSSGLMFAQEARVKLARLLASLGVKGEIAYPDITTKEKAQAFIGLDMKALKAEKDLFKQ
;
A
#
# COMPACT_ATOMS: atom_id res chain seq x y z
N ILE A 1 5.71 -2.20 26.19
CA ILE A 1 4.43 -1.85 26.85
C ILE A 1 4.62 -1.06 28.15
N LYS A 2 5.39 -1.52 29.16
CA LYS A 2 5.56 -0.83 30.46
C LYS A 2 6.08 0.63 30.43
N LYS A 3 6.59 1.09 29.28
CA LYS A 3 7.09 2.47 29.07
C LYS A 3 6.15 3.35 28.26
N ALA A 4 5.11 2.79 27.63
CA ALA A 4 4.17 3.52 26.79
C ALA A 4 3.10 4.21 27.66
N SER A 5 2.68 5.42 27.29
CA SER A 5 1.58 6.09 27.99
C SER A 5 0.26 5.37 27.72
N HIS A 6 -0.77 5.65 28.52
CA HIS A 6 -2.11 5.13 28.24
C HIS A 6 -2.63 5.57 26.85
N GLN A 7 -2.31 6.80 26.45
CA GLN A 7 -2.69 7.32 25.13
C GLN A 7 -1.97 6.60 23.99
N ASP A 8 -0.69 6.27 24.14
CA ASP A 8 0.03 5.47 23.15
C ASP A 8 -0.56 4.06 23.03
N MET A 9 -0.91 3.45 24.18
CA MET A 9 -1.50 2.11 24.20
C MET A 9 -2.84 2.04 23.46
N ARG A 10 -3.60 3.14 23.41
CA ARG A 10 -4.87 3.24 22.65
C ARG A 10 -4.69 3.15 21.13
N SER A 11 -3.46 3.29 20.62
CA SER A 11 -3.11 3.01 19.23
C SER A 11 -2.33 1.70 19.08
N LEU A 12 -1.45 1.37 20.04
CA LEU A 12 -0.62 0.15 19.98
C LEU A 12 -1.43 -1.14 20.00
N VAL A 13 -2.62 -1.15 20.62
CA VAL A 13 -3.52 -2.32 20.54
C VAL A 13 -4.01 -2.58 19.12
N CYS A 14 -4.18 -1.53 18.31
CA CYS A 14 -4.53 -1.62 16.89
C CYS A 14 -3.32 -2.07 16.06
N ALA A 15 -2.12 -1.57 16.41
CA ALA A 15 -0.85 -1.88 15.76
C ALA A 15 -0.38 -3.35 15.94
N GLN A 16 -1.14 -4.18 16.66
CA GLN A 16 -0.91 -5.63 16.64
C GLN A 16 -1.29 -6.27 15.29
N CYS A 17 -2.13 -5.59 14.49
CA CYS A 17 -2.64 -6.10 13.22
C CYS A 17 -2.57 -5.08 12.09
N HIS A 18 -2.85 -3.81 12.38
CA HIS A 18 -2.92 -2.71 11.41
C HIS A 18 -1.55 -2.12 11.09
N VAL A 19 -0.67 -2.96 10.55
CA VAL A 19 0.76 -2.69 10.31
C VAL A 19 1.27 -3.39 9.06
N GLU A 20 2.36 -2.89 8.50
CA GLU A 20 3.17 -3.59 7.51
C GLU A 20 3.82 -4.84 8.12
N TYR A 21 3.82 -5.94 7.36
CA TYR A 21 4.50 -7.16 7.75
C TYR A 21 4.92 -7.99 6.55
N TYR A 22 5.90 -8.86 6.78
CA TYR A 22 6.26 -9.94 5.87
C TYR A 22 6.44 -11.25 6.63
N PHE A 23 6.60 -12.35 5.90
CA PHE A 23 6.99 -13.62 6.47
C PHE A 23 8.50 -13.83 6.37
N ASN A 24 9.16 -13.81 7.52
CA ASN A 24 10.56 -14.17 7.62
C ASN A 24 10.68 -15.67 7.80
N THR A 25 11.35 -16.35 6.88
CA THR A 25 11.59 -17.80 6.95
C THR A 25 12.97 -18.15 7.50
N LYS A 26 13.72 -17.18 8.05
CA LYS A 26 15.04 -17.40 8.65
C LYS A 26 14.99 -17.43 10.18
N VAL A 27 13.89 -16.98 10.78
CA VAL A 27 13.69 -16.91 12.23
C VAL A 27 12.21 -17.19 12.56
N PRO A 28 11.88 -17.68 13.78
CA PRO A 28 12.84 -18.18 14.78
C PRO A 28 13.50 -19.50 14.35
N GLU A 29 12.93 -20.17 13.34
CA GLU A 29 13.41 -21.42 12.78
C GLU A 29 13.43 -21.31 11.25
N GLU A 30 14.48 -21.85 10.62
CA GLU A 30 14.66 -21.78 9.17
C GLU A 30 13.58 -22.59 8.44
N GLY A 31 12.99 -22.00 7.40
CA GLY A 31 11.90 -22.58 6.62
C GLY A 31 10.50 -22.34 7.19
N VAL A 32 10.36 -21.86 8.43
CA VAL A 32 9.06 -21.58 9.05
C VAL A 32 8.66 -20.12 8.82
N PRO A 33 7.53 -19.83 8.15
CA PRO A 33 7.07 -18.45 7.95
C PRO A 33 6.72 -17.78 9.29
N TYR A 34 7.50 -16.78 9.69
CA TYR A 34 7.26 -16.00 10.91
C TYR A 34 6.91 -14.55 10.59
N LEU A 35 5.74 -14.12 11.07
CA LEU A 35 5.26 -12.75 10.89
C LEU A 35 6.23 -11.77 11.56
N THR A 36 6.78 -10.86 10.76
CA THR A 36 7.80 -9.92 11.18
C THR A 36 7.45 -8.52 10.68
N PHE A 37 7.55 -7.52 11.56
CA PHE A 37 7.42 -6.12 11.18
C PHE A 37 8.79 -5.60 10.71
N PRO A 38 8.91 -5.01 9.51
CA PRO A 38 10.20 -4.58 8.94
C PRO A 38 10.69 -3.24 9.53
N TRP A 39 10.60 -3.08 10.84
CA TRP A 39 10.76 -1.78 11.53
C TRP A 39 12.18 -1.52 12.05
N ASP A 40 13.14 -2.42 11.82
CA ASP A 40 14.49 -2.33 12.40
C ASP A 40 15.26 -1.08 11.98
N LYS A 41 14.94 -0.52 10.80
CA LYS A 41 15.53 0.75 10.30
C LYS A 41 14.67 1.97 10.60
N GLY A 42 13.46 1.79 11.13
CA GLY A 42 12.45 2.82 11.26
C GLY A 42 11.12 2.37 10.64
N THR A 43 10.11 3.22 10.72
CA THR A 43 8.75 2.91 10.25
C THR A 43 8.32 3.79 9.08
N THR A 44 9.24 4.51 8.45
CA THR A 44 8.92 5.21 7.20
C THR A 44 8.94 4.22 6.04
N MET A 45 8.28 4.56 4.94
CA MET A 45 8.28 3.74 3.73
C MET A 45 9.71 3.51 3.21
N GLU A 46 10.56 4.54 3.26
CA GLU A 46 11.96 4.46 2.88
C GLU A 46 12.81 3.61 3.82
N ASP A 47 12.58 3.67 5.14
CA ASP A 47 13.31 2.84 6.10
C ASP A 47 13.03 1.35 5.87
N MET A 48 11.76 1.01 5.63
CA MET A 48 11.33 -0.35 5.31
C MET A 48 11.84 -0.81 3.94
N GLU A 49 11.85 0.06 2.92
CA GLU A 49 12.50 -0.22 1.64
C GLU A 49 13.99 -0.57 1.87
N ALA A 50 14.70 0.27 2.62
CA ALA A 50 16.10 0.05 2.92
C ALA A 50 16.31 -1.22 3.77
N TYR A 51 15.36 -1.60 4.60
CA TYR A 51 15.37 -2.85 5.35
C TYR A 51 15.31 -4.04 4.38
N TYR A 52 14.27 -4.09 3.54
CA TYR A 52 14.06 -5.16 2.59
C TYR A 52 15.19 -5.29 1.56
N ASP A 53 15.70 -4.17 1.05
CA ASP A 53 16.82 -4.16 0.11
C ASP A 53 18.12 -4.69 0.75
N ASN A 54 18.37 -4.38 2.03
CA ASN A 54 19.55 -4.86 2.75
C ASN A 54 19.55 -6.38 2.95
N ILE A 55 18.37 -6.97 3.14
CA ILE A 55 18.22 -8.43 3.27
C ILE A 55 17.95 -9.11 1.92
N GLN A 56 17.96 -8.35 0.82
CA GLN A 56 17.66 -8.79 -0.54
C GLN A 56 16.32 -9.54 -0.64
N PHE A 57 15.31 -9.07 0.09
CA PHE A 57 14.02 -9.74 0.20
C PHE A 57 13.09 -9.41 -0.98
N SER A 58 12.31 -10.39 -1.40
CA SER A 58 11.19 -10.22 -2.32
C SER A 58 10.06 -11.15 -1.93
N ASP A 59 8.83 -10.63 -1.88
CA ASP A 59 7.65 -11.45 -1.64
C ASP A 59 7.34 -12.36 -2.83
N TRP A 60 7.50 -11.86 -4.06
CA TRP A 60 7.35 -12.65 -5.28
C TRP A 60 8.16 -12.07 -6.43
N THR A 61 8.42 -12.90 -7.45
CA THR A 61 8.88 -12.45 -8.76
C THR A 61 7.67 -12.13 -9.64
N HIS A 62 7.57 -10.91 -10.14
CA HIS A 62 6.43 -10.49 -10.96
C HIS A 62 6.33 -11.32 -12.25
N ALA A 63 5.17 -11.94 -12.52
CA ALA A 63 5.02 -12.89 -13.63
C ALA A 63 5.28 -12.26 -15.02
N ILE A 64 4.93 -10.98 -15.20
CA ILE A 64 5.12 -10.23 -16.45
C ILE A 64 6.56 -9.69 -16.58
N SER A 65 6.95 -8.73 -15.73
CA SER A 65 8.25 -8.05 -15.84
C SER A 65 9.44 -8.81 -15.26
N LYS A 66 9.22 -9.88 -14.48
CA LYS A 66 10.25 -10.60 -13.71
C LYS A 66 10.93 -9.77 -12.60
N ALA A 67 10.37 -8.61 -12.24
CA ALA A 67 10.89 -7.80 -11.16
C ALA A 67 10.74 -8.51 -9.79
N PRO A 68 11.73 -8.44 -8.88
CA PRO A 68 11.60 -8.94 -7.51
C PRO A 68 10.79 -7.94 -6.69
N MET A 69 9.53 -8.26 -6.39
CA MET A 69 8.57 -7.31 -5.82
C MET A 69 8.53 -7.33 -4.30
N LEU A 70 8.04 -6.23 -3.73
CA LEU A 70 7.60 -6.13 -2.35
C LEU A 70 6.07 -5.95 -2.33
N LYS A 71 5.41 -6.57 -1.35
CA LYS A 71 4.01 -6.31 -1.02
C LYS A 71 3.98 -5.39 0.19
N ALA A 72 3.13 -4.37 0.15
CA ALA A 72 2.74 -3.65 1.36
C ALA A 72 1.38 -4.16 1.87
N GLN A 73 1.24 -4.35 3.17
CA GLN A 73 0.04 -4.85 3.83
C GLN A 73 -0.38 -3.83 4.87
N HIS A 74 -1.49 -3.13 4.61
CA HIS A 74 -2.18 -2.24 5.56
C HIS A 74 -1.26 -1.51 6.58
N PRO A 75 -0.31 -0.66 6.14
CA PRO A 75 0.61 0.09 7.00
C PRO A 75 -0.09 1.26 7.71
N ASP A 76 -1.26 0.98 8.30
CA ASP A 76 -2.15 1.99 8.87
C ASP A 76 -1.48 2.72 10.04
N TYR A 77 -0.82 1.98 10.95
CA TYR A 77 -0.16 2.57 12.12
C TYR A 77 1.07 3.41 11.73
N GLU A 78 1.85 2.94 10.77
CA GLU A 78 3.06 3.60 10.30
C GLU A 78 2.74 4.90 9.57
N ILE A 79 1.75 4.87 8.68
CA ILE A 79 1.26 6.08 8.01
C ILE A 79 0.58 7.01 9.00
N PHE A 80 -0.26 6.49 9.90
CA PHE A 80 -0.94 7.30 10.91
C PHE A 80 0.03 8.12 11.75
N LYS A 81 1.15 7.54 12.16
CA LYS A 81 2.21 8.23 12.91
C LYS A 81 2.80 9.45 12.18
N MET A 82 2.76 9.46 10.85
CA MET A 82 3.24 10.57 10.02
C MET A 82 2.17 11.67 9.84
N GLY A 83 0.94 11.41 10.28
CA GLY A 83 -0.20 12.31 10.19
C GLY A 83 -0.28 13.36 11.30
N VAL A 84 -0.90 14.49 10.99
CA VAL A 84 -1.09 15.59 11.96
C VAL A 84 -1.87 15.14 13.20
N HIS A 85 -2.85 14.24 13.05
CA HIS A 85 -3.62 13.74 14.19
C HIS A 85 -2.72 13.01 15.20
N SER A 86 -1.90 12.06 14.75
CA SER A 86 -0.95 11.37 15.63
C SER A 86 0.09 12.32 16.20
N GLN A 87 0.60 13.27 15.40
CA GLN A 87 1.57 14.27 15.86
C GLN A 87 1.02 15.20 16.95
N ARG A 88 -0.31 15.35 17.03
CA ARG A 88 -1.02 16.08 18.09
C ARG A 88 -1.52 15.18 19.23
N GLY A 89 -1.14 13.91 19.25
CA GLY A 89 -1.46 12.98 20.32
C GLY A 89 -2.85 12.36 20.24
N VAL A 90 -3.57 12.51 19.13
CA VAL A 90 -4.81 11.76 18.86
C VAL A 90 -4.43 10.29 18.67
N SER A 91 -5.22 9.37 19.22
CA SER A 91 -5.06 7.93 19.10
C SER A 91 -6.04 7.31 18.11
N CYS A 92 -5.78 6.08 17.65
CA CYS A 92 -6.72 5.32 16.82
C CYS A 92 -8.11 5.25 17.48
N ALA A 93 -8.12 5.01 18.79
CA ALA A 93 -9.34 4.86 19.58
C ALA A 93 -10.14 6.17 19.73
N ASP A 94 -9.53 7.35 19.61
CA ASP A 94 -10.28 8.62 19.70
C ASP A 94 -11.27 8.76 18.54
N CYS A 95 -10.88 8.32 17.34
CA CYS A 95 -11.72 8.37 16.14
C CYS A 95 -12.58 7.12 15.98
N HIS A 96 -12.00 5.92 16.11
CA HIS A 96 -12.66 4.66 15.78
C HIS A 96 -13.40 4.01 16.95
N MET A 97 -13.09 4.41 18.18
CA MET A 97 -13.70 3.89 19.39
C MET A 97 -14.12 5.05 20.33
N PRO A 98 -14.90 6.02 19.83
CA PRO A 98 -15.21 7.21 20.61
C PRO A 98 -15.99 6.84 21.86
N TYR A 99 -15.78 7.61 22.94
CA TYR A 99 -16.54 7.44 24.15
C TYR A 99 -18.03 7.74 23.91
N LYS A 100 -18.90 6.95 24.53
CA LYS A 100 -20.35 7.17 24.59
C LYS A 100 -20.78 7.33 26.04
N SER A 101 -21.85 8.09 26.25
CA SER A 101 -22.49 8.27 27.54
C SER A 101 -23.94 7.83 27.46
N GLU A 102 -24.35 6.92 28.33
CA GLU A 102 -25.73 6.44 28.44
C GLU A 102 -26.06 6.31 29.93
N GLY A 103 -27.20 6.87 30.37
CA GLY A 103 -27.61 6.78 31.78
C GLY A 103 -26.59 7.33 32.80
N GLY A 104 -25.71 8.26 32.39
CA GLY A 104 -24.64 8.81 33.24
C GLY A 104 -23.35 7.98 33.29
N GLN A 105 -23.29 6.84 32.61
CA GLN A 105 -22.09 6.03 32.51
C GLN A 105 -21.35 6.29 31.20
N LYS A 106 -20.04 6.55 31.29
CA LYS A 106 -19.14 6.71 30.15
C LYS A 106 -18.48 5.38 29.81
N PHE A 107 -18.56 4.95 28.56
CA PHE A 107 -17.93 3.71 28.08
C PHE A 107 -17.37 3.89 26.67
N THR A 108 -16.46 3.00 26.27
CA THR A 108 -15.84 3.01 24.94
C THR A 108 -16.76 2.33 23.92
N ASN A 109 -17.04 2.98 22.79
CA ASN A 109 -17.76 2.33 21.70
C ASN A 109 -16.87 1.29 21.02
N HIS A 110 -17.23 0.01 21.12
CA HIS A 110 -16.49 -1.09 20.49
C HIS A 110 -17.02 -1.49 19.11
N LYS A 111 -18.00 -0.77 18.55
CA LYS A 111 -18.42 -0.95 17.16
C LYS A 111 -17.44 -0.21 16.24
N LEU A 112 -16.30 -0.85 15.94
CA LEU A 112 -15.31 -0.33 15.01
C LEU A 112 -15.93 -0.21 13.61
N GLY A 113 -15.59 0.87 12.91
CA GLY A 113 -16.05 1.17 11.56
C GLY A 113 -15.56 2.54 11.12
N SER A 114 -16.18 3.09 10.07
CA SER A 114 -15.89 4.44 9.62
C SER A 114 -16.26 5.46 10.71
N PRO A 115 -15.33 6.33 11.14
CA PRO A 115 -15.62 7.46 12.03
C PRO A 115 -16.66 8.42 11.44
N LEU A 116 -16.82 8.46 10.11
CA LEU A 116 -17.84 9.27 9.44
C LEU A 116 -19.28 8.85 9.79
N ASN A 117 -19.48 7.63 10.31
CA ASN A 117 -20.78 7.20 10.81
C ASN A 117 -21.14 7.83 12.17
N ASN A 118 -20.22 8.52 12.83
CA ASN A 118 -20.41 9.16 14.13
C ASN A 118 -19.54 10.42 14.27
N ILE A 119 -19.72 11.39 13.36
CA ILE A 119 -18.96 12.64 13.33
C ILE A 119 -19.00 13.38 14.67
N SER A 120 -20.15 13.40 15.33
CA SER A 120 -20.31 14.07 16.64
C SER A 120 -19.42 13.47 17.72
N GLY A 121 -19.27 12.14 17.74
CA GLY A 121 -18.46 11.45 18.75
C GLY A 121 -16.98 11.32 18.36
N SER A 122 -16.66 11.33 17.07
CA SER A 122 -15.31 11.08 16.56
C SER A 122 -14.55 12.35 16.21
N CYS A 123 -15.22 13.35 15.63
CA CYS A 123 -14.57 14.55 15.07
C CYS A 123 -14.91 15.81 15.87
N GLN A 124 -16.20 16.05 16.15
CA GLN A 124 -16.67 17.29 16.79
C GLN A 124 -16.38 17.37 18.29
N VAL A 125 -15.74 16.34 18.86
CA VAL A 125 -15.08 16.42 20.17
C VAL A 125 -13.88 17.38 20.17
N CYS A 126 -13.30 17.66 18.99
CA CYS A 126 -12.17 18.56 18.80
C CYS A 126 -12.43 19.66 17.75
N HIS A 127 -13.28 19.37 16.76
CA HIS A 127 -13.59 20.25 15.63
C HIS A 127 -14.89 21.02 15.84
N ARG A 128 -14.95 22.27 15.37
CA ARG A 128 -16.14 23.14 15.50
C ARG A 128 -16.89 23.33 14.18
N GLU A 129 -16.40 22.71 13.12
CA GLU A 129 -16.98 22.73 11.80
C GLU A 129 -18.24 21.86 11.72
N GLU A 130 -19.13 22.21 10.80
CA GLU A 130 -20.35 21.45 10.52
C GLU A 130 -20.02 20.07 9.95
N THR A 131 -20.91 19.11 10.21
CA THR A 131 -20.73 17.71 9.81
C THR A 131 -20.44 17.56 8.32
N ASP A 132 -21.23 18.21 7.47
CA ASP A 132 -21.08 18.11 6.01
C ASP A 132 -19.72 18.66 5.53
N ARG A 133 -19.18 19.68 6.22
CA ARG A 133 -17.86 20.22 5.88
C ARG A 133 -16.75 19.25 6.23
N LEU A 134 -16.80 18.64 7.42
CA LEU A 134 -15.81 17.64 7.84
C LEU A 134 -15.83 16.40 6.93
N VAL A 135 -17.02 15.95 6.55
CA VAL A 135 -17.19 14.83 5.61
C VAL A 135 -16.64 15.19 4.23
N ALA A 136 -16.94 16.39 3.72
CA ALA A 136 -16.39 16.86 2.45
C ALA A 136 -14.86 16.95 2.47
N ASP A 137 -14.25 17.44 3.55
CA ASP A 137 -12.80 17.52 3.70
C ASP A 137 -12.12 16.14 3.67
N VAL A 138 -12.78 15.12 4.22
CA VAL A 138 -12.31 13.73 4.19
C VAL A 138 -12.34 13.19 2.76
N TYR A 139 -13.49 13.29 2.08
CA TYR A 139 -13.63 12.81 0.71
C TYR A 139 -12.71 13.55 -0.26
N GLU A 140 -12.55 14.88 -0.12
CA GLU A 140 -11.64 15.66 -0.95
C GLU A 140 -10.20 15.12 -0.91
N ARG A 141 -9.71 14.74 0.28
CA ARG A 141 -8.37 14.14 0.45
C ARG A 141 -8.30 12.76 -0.18
N GLN A 142 -9.33 11.94 0.03
CA GLN A 142 -9.40 10.59 -0.54
C GLN A 142 -9.41 10.63 -2.07
N ASP A 143 -10.20 11.51 -2.67
CA ASP A 143 -10.34 11.66 -4.12
C ASP A 143 -9.05 12.18 -4.76
N LYS A 144 -8.43 13.22 -4.19
CA LYS A 144 -7.15 13.75 -4.70
C LYS A 144 -6.03 12.72 -4.69
N ILE A 145 -5.94 11.93 -3.62
CA ILE A 145 -4.94 10.87 -3.52
C ILE A 145 -5.28 9.71 -4.46
N LYS A 146 -6.56 9.36 -4.59
CA LYS A 146 -7.01 8.34 -5.54
C LYS A 146 -6.64 8.71 -6.97
N GLU A 147 -6.86 9.95 -7.40
CA GLU A 147 -6.49 10.42 -8.74
C GLU A 147 -4.99 10.19 -9.02
N GLN A 148 -4.12 10.58 -8.08
CA GLN A 148 -2.67 10.37 -8.19
C GLN A 148 -2.28 8.88 -8.21
N ARG A 149 -2.97 8.07 -7.40
CA ARG A 149 -2.76 6.62 -7.37
C ARG A 149 -3.16 5.97 -8.69
N ASP A 150 -4.29 6.33 -9.27
CA ASP A 150 -4.76 5.79 -10.55
C ASP A 150 -3.77 6.12 -11.69
N MET A 151 -3.17 7.32 -11.67
CA MET A 151 -2.08 7.69 -12.59
C MET A 151 -0.85 6.78 -12.40
N LEU A 152 -0.44 6.53 -11.17
CA LEU A 152 0.70 5.66 -10.87
C LEU A 152 0.42 4.20 -11.25
N GLU A 153 -0.78 3.69 -10.98
CA GLU A 153 -1.23 2.36 -11.39
C GLU A 153 -1.13 2.18 -12.92
N THR A 154 -1.58 3.19 -13.67
CA THR A 154 -1.46 3.21 -15.14
C THR A 154 0.00 3.10 -15.58
N MET A 155 0.89 3.91 -15.00
CA MET A 155 2.32 3.87 -15.36
C MET A 155 3.00 2.57 -14.95
N LEU A 156 2.59 1.95 -13.84
CA LEU A 156 3.09 0.65 -13.41
C LEU A 156 2.66 -0.46 -14.36
N VAL A 157 1.39 -0.49 -14.78
CA VAL A 157 0.92 -1.43 -15.81
C VAL A 157 1.76 -1.29 -17.07
N GLN A 158 1.97 -0.05 -17.54
CA GLN A 158 2.77 0.22 -18.73
C GLN A 158 4.21 -0.29 -18.56
N ALA A 159 4.86 0.03 -17.43
CA ALA A 159 6.22 -0.42 -17.15
C ALA A 159 6.34 -1.95 -17.08
N HIS A 160 5.36 -2.66 -16.50
CA HIS A 160 5.37 -4.11 -16.46
C HIS A 160 5.23 -4.73 -17.85
N VAL A 161 4.30 -4.23 -18.68
CA VAL A 161 4.08 -4.74 -20.04
C VAL A 161 5.27 -4.43 -20.95
N GLU A 162 5.81 -3.21 -20.88
CA GLU A 162 7.03 -2.82 -21.60
C GLU A 162 8.25 -3.67 -21.20
N ALA A 163 8.39 -3.99 -19.90
CA ALA A 163 9.43 -4.90 -19.44
C ALA A 163 9.28 -6.30 -20.03
N LYS A 164 8.06 -6.82 -20.16
CA LYS A 164 7.83 -8.09 -20.88
C LYS A 164 8.26 -7.98 -22.34
N ALA A 165 7.90 -6.89 -23.04
CA ALA A 165 8.32 -6.70 -24.42
C ALA A 165 9.85 -6.66 -24.56
N ALA A 166 10.56 -6.06 -23.60
CA ALA A 166 12.02 -6.05 -23.59
C ALA A 166 12.59 -7.47 -23.42
N TRP A 167 12.00 -8.29 -22.53
CA TRP A 167 12.37 -9.70 -22.40
C TRP A 167 12.11 -10.50 -23.67
N ASP A 168 10.93 -10.34 -24.28
CA ASP A 168 10.57 -11.02 -25.53
C ASP A 168 11.52 -10.62 -26.68
N ALA A 169 12.07 -9.40 -26.65
CA ALA A 169 13.04 -8.90 -27.61
C ALA A 169 14.50 -9.28 -27.30
N GLY A 170 14.75 -10.08 -26.27
CA GLY A 170 16.09 -10.59 -25.94
C GLY A 170 16.93 -9.68 -25.04
N ALA A 171 16.31 -8.83 -24.20
CA ALA A 171 17.03 -8.08 -23.19
C ALA A 171 17.82 -9.00 -22.24
N THR A 172 19.03 -8.58 -21.85
CA THR A 172 19.83 -9.31 -20.86
C THR A 172 19.43 -8.94 -19.43
N GLU A 173 19.76 -9.79 -18.46
CA GLU A 173 19.51 -9.52 -17.05
C GLU A 173 20.22 -8.25 -16.57
N GLU A 174 21.45 -7.99 -17.03
CA GLU A 174 22.22 -6.80 -16.68
C GLU A 174 21.54 -5.52 -17.16
N ALA A 175 21.00 -5.53 -18.39
CA ALA A 175 20.28 -4.40 -18.95
C ALA A 175 18.95 -4.16 -18.22
N MET A 176 18.27 -5.23 -17.81
CA MET A 176 16.98 -5.15 -17.11
C MET A 176 17.12 -4.80 -15.63
N LYS A 177 18.20 -5.18 -14.95
CA LYS A 177 18.40 -4.94 -13.51
C LYS A 177 18.03 -3.52 -13.02
N PRO A 178 18.54 -2.42 -13.59
CA PRO A 178 18.16 -1.07 -13.15
C PRO A 178 16.69 -0.72 -13.42
N ILE A 179 16.08 -1.32 -14.46
CA ILE A 179 14.66 -1.14 -14.78
C ILE A 179 13.79 -1.86 -13.75
N LEU A 180 14.10 -3.12 -13.46
CA LEU A 180 13.35 -3.92 -12.49
C LEU A 180 13.42 -3.32 -11.08
N LEU A 181 14.57 -2.74 -10.72
CA LEU A 181 14.71 -2.03 -9.44
C LEU A 181 13.82 -0.77 -9.40
N ALA A 182 13.75 -0.01 -10.49
CA ALA A 182 12.85 1.15 -10.56
C ALA A 182 11.37 0.74 -10.49
N ILE A 183 10.98 -0.36 -11.15
CA ILE A 183 9.63 -0.94 -11.04
C ILE A 183 9.32 -1.38 -9.60
N ARG A 184 10.22 -2.13 -8.97
CA ARG A 184 10.09 -2.56 -7.57
C ARG A 184 9.87 -1.36 -6.65
N LYS A 185 10.72 -0.33 -6.76
CA LYS A 185 10.65 0.91 -5.96
C LYS A 185 9.36 1.69 -6.21
N SER A 186 8.95 1.80 -7.46
CA SER A 186 7.72 2.49 -7.82
C SER A 186 6.49 1.78 -7.24
N GLN A 187 6.41 0.46 -7.38
CA GLN A 187 5.29 -0.31 -6.87
C GLN A 187 5.28 -0.39 -5.35
N TRP A 188 6.43 -0.51 -4.68
CA TRP A 188 6.51 -0.45 -3.22
C TRP A 188 5.89 0.84 -2.67
N ARG A 189 6.20 1.98 -3.29
CA ARG A 189 5.63 3.29 -2.93
C ARG A 189 4.12 3.34 -3.17
N TRP A 190 3.68 2.90 -4.35
CA TRP A 190 2.27 2.82 -4.67
C TRP A 190 1.51 1.97 -3.65
N ASP A 191 2.01 0.77 -3.37
CA ASP A 191 1.34 -0.21 -2.52
C ASP A 191 1.32 0.27 -1.08
N PHE A 192 2.43 0.82 -0.57
CA PHE A 192 2.48 1.39 0.79
C PHE A 192 1.46 2.52 0.98
N ALA A 193 1.28 3.38 -0.04
CA ALA A 193 0.27 4.43 -0.04
C ALA A 193 -1.18 3.90 -0.16
N ALA A 194 -1.38 2.79 -0.86
CA ALA A 194 -2.70 2.24 -1.22
C ALA A 194 -3.24 1.19 -0.22
N ALA A 195 -2.35 0.43 0.41
CA ALA A 195 -2.69 -0.77 1.17
C ALA A 195 -3.40 -0.46 2.49
N GLY A 196 -3.16 0.72 3.07
CA GLY A 196 -3.94 1.25 4.20
C GLY A 196 -5.12 2.08 3.69
N HIS A 197 -6.35 1.57 3.82
CA HIS A 197 -7.52 2.25 3.25
C HIS A 197 -7.82 3.60 3.89
N GLY A 198 -7.40 3.82 5.15
CA GLY A 198 -7.54 5.10 5.85
C GLY A 198 -6.38 6.07 5.61
N SER A 199 -5.30 5.64 4.96
CA SER A 199 -4.03 6.37 4.86
C SER A 199 -4.16 7.77 4.27
N SER A 200 -4.99 7.93 3.24
CA SER A 200 -5.23 9.23 2.59
C SER A 200 -5.91 10.26 3.50
N PHE A 201 -6.57 9.83 4.58
CA PHE A 201 -7.05 10.71 5.63
C PHE A 201 -6.08 10.81 6.81
N HIS A 202 -5.46 9.68 7.19
CA HIS A 202 -4.54 9.65 8.33
C HIS A 202 -3.33 10.55 8.13
N ALA A 203 -2.70 10.50 6.95
CA ALA A 203 -1.54 11.33 6.60
C ALA A 203 -1.55 11.76 5.11
N PRO A 204 -2.52 12.57 4.65
CA PRO A 204 -2.68 12.94 3.24
C PRO A 204 -1.41 13.50 2.59
N VAL A 205 -0.67 14.34 3.31
CA VAL A 205 0.55 14.98 2.80
C VAL A 205 1.64 13.93 2.54
N GLU A 206 1.82 12.99 3.47
CA GLU A 206 2.82 11.94 3.32
C GLU A 206 2.42 10.94 2.23
N VAL A 207 1.15 10.54 2.17
CA VAL A 207 0.66 9.65 1.13
C VAL A 207 0.83 10.29 -0.26
N GLY A 208 0.51 11.59 -0.39
CA GLY A 208 0.72 12.32 -1.65
C GLY A 208 2.20 12.39 -2.05
N ARG A 209 3.11 12.61 -1.08
CA ARG A 209 4.57 12.58 -1.31
C ARG A 209 5.03 11.19 -1.79
N ILE A 210 4.58 10.13 -1.12
CA ILE A 210 4.92 8.74 -1.46
C ILE A 210 4.46 8.42 -2.90
N VAL A 211 3.19 8.69 -3.23
CA VAL A 211 2.65 8.45 -4.59
C VAL A 211 3.42 9.27 -5.64
N SER A 212 3.73 10.53 -5.36
CA SER A 212 4.53 11.39 -6.26
C SER A 212 5.93 10.81 -6.49
N SER A 213 6.58 10.28 -5.45
CA SER A 213 7.87 9.61 -5.60
C SER A 213 7.76 8.30 -6.38
N GLY A 214 6.64 7.58 -6.26
CA GLY A 214 6.34 6.39 -7.06
C GLY A 214 6.23 6.70 -8.55
N LEU A 215 5.56 7.81 -8.91
CA LEU A 215 5.45 8.31 -10.28
C LEU A 215 6.83 8.60 -10.90
N MET A 216 7.74 9.20 -10.13
CA MET A 216 9.12 9.44 -10.56
C MET A 216 9.83 8.14 -10.95
N PHE A 217 9.75 7.10 -10.11
CA PHE A 217 10.39 5.81 -10.41
C PHE A 217 9.71 5.05 -11.54
N ALA A 218 8.38 5.15 -11.68
CA ALA A 218 7.67 4.58 -12.83
C ALA A 218 8.14 5.24 -14.13
N GLN A 219 8.25 6.57 -14.14
CA GLN A 219 8.75 7.31 -15.30
C GLN A 219 10.19 6.94 -15.62
N GLU A 220 11.05 6.83 -14.60
CA GLU A 220 12.43 6.39 -14.77
C GLU A 220 12.50 5.00 -15.42
N ALA A 221 11.71 4.05 -14.94
CA ALA A 221 11.64 2.70 -15.50
C ALA A 221 11.23 2.74 -16.98
N ARG A 222 10.15 3.46 -17.31
CA ARG A 222 9.63 3.58 -18.68
C ARG A 222 10.59 4.26 -19.64
N VAL A 223 11.30 5.30 -19.19
CA VAL A 223 12.34 5.96 -20.02
C VAL A 223 13.50 5.01 -20.32
N LYS A 224 13.94 4.22 -19.34
CA LYS A 224 14.98 3.20 -19.56
C LYS A 224 14.48 2.09 -20.48
N LEU A 225 13.24 1.64 -20.30
CA LEU A 225 12.59 0.64 -21.14
C LEU A 225 12.50 1.10 -22.59
N ALA A 226 12.04 2.32 -22.85
CA ALA A 226 11.97 2.87 -24.20
C ALA A 226 13.33 2.88 -24.90
N ARG A 227 14.40 3.25 -24.20
CA ARG A 227 15.78 3.21 -24.74
C ARG A 227 16.25 1.78 -25.02
N LEU A 228 16.00 0.86 -24.09
CA LEU A 228 16.37 -0.54 -24.24
C LEU A 228 15.62 -1.20 -25.41
N LEU A 229 14.30 -1.04 -25.47
CA LEU A 229 13.45 -1.52 -26.56
C LEU A 229 13.92 -1.00 -27.92
N ALA A 230 14.23 0.30 -28.01
CA ALA A 230 14.79 0.88 -29.23
C ALA A 230 16.13 0.25 -29.62
N SER A 231 17.03 -0.01 -28.66
CA SER A 231 18.31 -0.68 -28.90
C SER A 231 18.17 -2.14 -29.36
N LEU A 232 17.06 -2.80 -28.96
CA LEU A 232 16.69 -4.14 -29.38
C LEU A 232 15.91 -4.17 -30.70
N GLY A 233 15.71 -3.02 -31.34
CA GLY A 233 15.02 -2.91 -32.63
C GLY A 233 13.49 -2.93 -32.54
N VAL A 234 12.91 -2.87 -31.35
CA VAL A 234 11.46 -2.70 -31.17
C VAL A 234 11.09 -1.26 -31.49
N LYS A 235 10.30 -1.06 -32.55
CA LYS A 235 9.89 0.26 -33.05
C LYS A 235 8.44 0.56 -32.68
N GLY A 236 8.18 1.80 -32.29
CA GLY A 236 6.84 2.29 -31.98
C GLY A 236 6.39 2.00 -30.55
N GLU A 237 5.11 2.21 -30.31
CA GLU A 237 4.50 2.00 -28.99
C GLU A 237 4.24 0.52 -28.73
N ILE A 238 4.38 0.10 -27.46
CA ILE A 238 4.06 -1.27 -27.04
C ILE A 238 2.54 -1.42 -26.97
N ALA A 239 2.02 -2.47 -27.61
CA ALA A 239 0.60 -2.78 -27.52
C ALA A 239 0.25 -3.22 -26.08
N TYR A 240 -0.65 -2.46 -25.45
CA TYR A 240 -1.14 -2.80 -24.12
C TYR A 240 -2.35 -3.75 -24.21
N PRO A 241 -2.45 -4.71 -23.27
CA PRO A 241 -3.61 -5.59 -23.19
C PRO A 241 -4.88 -4.82 -22.83
N ASP A 242 -6.03 -5.27 -23.32
CA ASP A 242 -7.31 -4.79 -22.82
C ASP A 242 -7.56 -5.36 -21.42
N ILE A 243 -7.36 -4.52 -20.40
CA ILE A 243 -7.58 -4.84 -18.98
C ILE A 243 -8.71 -3.99 -18.36
N THR A 244 -9.65 -3.54 -19.20
CA THR A 244 -10.76 -2.66 -18.80
C THR A 244 -11.72 -3.26 -17.77
N THR A 245 -11.66 -4.58 -17.56
CA THR A 245 -12.45 -5.30 -16.55
C THR A 245 -11.55 -6.24 -15.77
N LYS A 246 -11.97 -6.57 -14.55
CA LYS A 246 -11.28 -7.54 -13.69
C LYS A 246 -11.04 -8.86 -14.42
N GLU A 247 -12.05 -9.37 -15.12
CA GLU A 247 -12.01 -10.66 -15.81
C GLU A 247 -10.96 -10.66 -16.92
N LYS A 248 -10.89 -9.57 -17.71
CA LYS A 248 -9.88 -9.43 -18.76
C LYS A 248 -8.47 -9.30 -18.18
N ALA A 249 -8.30 -8.55 -17.09
CA ALA A 249 -7.01 -8.44 -16.39
C ALA A 249 -6.53 -9.80 -15.86
N GLN A 250 -7.43 -10.59 -15.26
CA GLN A 250 -7.13 -11.94 -14.76
C GLN A 250 -6.77 -12.90 -15.90
N ALA A 251 -7.49 -12.85 -17.02
CA ALA A 251 -7.19 -13.66 -18.20
C ALA A 251 -5.83 -13.28 -18.81
N PHE A 252 -5.51 -11.98 -18.87
CA PHE A 252 -4.22 -11.50 -19.39
C PHE A 252 -3.01 -12.05 -18.62
N ILE A 253 -3.14 -12.21 -17.30
CA ILE A 253 -2.07 -12.78 -16.47
C ILE A 253 -2.16 -14.32 -16.34
N GLY A 254 -3.07 -14.97 -17.08
CA GLY A 254 -3.19 -16.42 -17.16
C GLY A 254 -3.87 -17.10 -15.97
N LEU A 255 -4.67 -16.38 -15.18
CA LEU A 255 -5.41 -17.00 -14.07
C LEU A 255 -6.64 -17.77 -14.58
N ASP A 256 -6.70 -19.08 -14.32
CA ASP A 256 -7.93 -19.86 -14.49
C ASP A 256 -8.89 -19.61 -13.32
N MET A 257 -9.64 -18.52 -13.43
CA MET A 257 -10.60 -18.12 -12.41
C MET A 257 -11.77 -19.09 -12.27
N LYS A 258 -12.04 -19.93 -13.26
CA LYS A 258 -13.10 -20.94 -13.17
C LYS A 258 -12.62 -22.08 -12.26
N ALA A 259 -11.42 -22.60 -12.51
CA ALA A 259 -10.80 -23.62 -11.65
C ALA A 259 -10.63 -23.11 -10.21
N LEU A 260 -10.04 -21.92 -10.03
CA LEU A 260 -9.81 -21.35 -8.69
C LEU A 260 -11.10 -21.14 -7.90
N LYS A 261 -12.20 -20.72 -8.55
CA LYS A 261 -13.50 -20.59 -7.88
C LYS A 261 -14.08 -21.95 -7.51
N ALA A 262 -14.01 -22.93 -8.42
CA ALA A 262 -14.52 -24.28 -8.16
C ALA A 262 -13.77 -24.95 -6.99
N GLU A 263 -12.44 -24.85 -6.96
CA GLU A 263 -11.62 -25.34 -5.85
C GLU A 263 -11.98 -24.64 -4.53
N LYS A 264 -12.16 -23.32 -4.57
CA LYS A 264 -12.52 -22.56 -3.37
C LYS A 264 -13.93 -22.88 -2.86
N ASP A 265 -14.88 -23.08 -3.76
CA ASP A 265 -16.25 -23.46 -3.42
C ASP A 265 -16.33 -24.89 -2.88
N LEU A 266 -15.47 -25.80 -3.36
CA LEU A 266 -15.31 -27.12 -2.78
C LEU A 266 -14.71 -27.05 -1.37
N PHE A 267 -13.67 -26.24 -1.16
CA PHE A 267 -13.05 -26.05 0.17
C PHE A 267 -14.01 -25.45 1.21
N LYS A 268 -14.98 -24.65 0.77
CA LYS A 268 -15.95 -23.97 1.66
C LYS A 268 -17.10 -24.86 2.11
N GLN A 269 -17.35 -25.97 1.43
CA GLN A 269 -18.36 -26.97 1.79
C GLN A 269 -17.82 -27.87 2.90
#